data_AF-A0A2S1SZL7-F1
#
_entry.id   AF-A0A2S1SZL7-F1
#
_cell.length_a   1.000
_cell.length_b   1.000
_cell.length_c   1.000
_cell.angle_alpha   90.00
_cell.angle_beta   90.00
_cell.angle_gamma   90.00
#
_symmetry.space_group_name_H-M   'P 1'
#
loop_
_entity.id
_entity.type
_entity.pdbx_description
1 polymer ?
#
loop_
_entity_poly.entity_id
_entity_poly.type
_entity_poly.pdbx_seq_one_letter_code
_entity_poly.pdbx_strand_id
1 'polypeptide(L)'
;MSIGALAILGVAAVMILALVMARPVRRTHPGRFRHREGRPRLRPMSRTEADQYLAQWSVLSGQFVDSPGEATTRAQELLDTVATARGLPSASPELRTRALSELFPDHADAARRLRDASEQAAAGSGDAETMRQAMLAGRALLAELVAAAPRVPDVAPVSQRKAVPGRRVPPQRSATLHP
;
A
#
# COMPACT_ATOMS: atom_id res chain seq x y z
N MET A 1 21.54 23.02 37.56
CA MET A 1 21.86 21.62 37.24
C MET A 1 20.79 21.15 36.27
N SER A 2 21.17 20.93 35.02
CA SER A 2 20.28 20.91 33.85
C SER A 2 19.61 19.55 33.64
N ILE A 3 18.28 19.53 33.67
CA ILE A 3 17.45 18.40 33.24
C ILE A 3 17.18 18.60 31.76
N GLY A 4 18.15 18.23 30.93
CA GLY A 4 18.10 18.40 29.48
C GLY A 4 19.08 17.44 28.82
N ALA A 5 18.86 16.13 28.94
CA ALA A 5 19.74 15.14 28.31
C ALA A 5 19.12 13.74 28.09
N LEU A 6 17.80 13.57 28.11
CA LEU A 6 17.19 12.24 27.92
C LEU A 6 16.02 12.20 26.91
N ALA A 7 16.03 13.12 25.93
CA ALA A 7 15.10 13.09 24.78
C ALA A 7 15.78 12.73 23.45
N ILE A 8 17.07 12.35 23.45
CA ILE A 8 17.86 12.19 22.23
C ILE A 8 18.60 10.86 22.21
N LEU A 9 17.88 9.74 22.31
CA LEU A 9 18.45 8.42 22.02
C LEU A 9 17.52 7.48 21.22
N GLY A 10 16.33 7.95 20.83
CA GLY A 10 15.42 7.20 19.94
C GLY A 10 15.49 7.59 18.46
N VAL A 11 15.94 8.82 18.16
CA VAL A 11 15.91 9.36 16.77
C VAL A 11 17.03 8.80 15.90
N ALA A 12 18.18 8.44 16.48
CA ALA A 12 19.31 7.90 15.71
C ALA A 12 19.05 6.49 15.16
N ALA A 13 18.30 5.64 15.88
CA ALA A 13 17.99 4.28 15.41
C ALA A 13 16.98 4.28 14.25
N VAL A 14 16.05 5.23 14.22
CA VAL A 14 15.05 5.37 13.14
C VAL A 14 15.68 5.95 11.86
N MET A 15 16.62 6.89 11.99
CA MET A 15 17.35 7.45 10.84
C MET A 15 18.30 6.45 10.18
N ILE A 16 18.91 5.55 10.94
CA ILE A 16 19.84 4.53 10.39
C ILE A 16 19.08 3.48 9.55
N LEU A 17 17.81 3.18 9.89
CA LEU A 17 17.01 2.23 9.11
C LEU A 17 16.40 2.86 7.85
N ALA A 18 16.21 4.18 7.82
CA ALA A 18 15.72 4.92 6.64
C ALA A 18 16.78 5.07 5.52
N LEU A 19 18.08 4.94 5.83
CA LEU A 19 19.15 5.23 4.88
C LEU A 19 19.51 4.06 3.93
N VAL A 20 18.99 2.85 4.15
CA VAL A 20 19.41 1.66 3.36
C VAL A 20 18.51 1.38 2.13
N MET A 21 17.36 2.06 1.97
CA MET A 21 16.39 1.75 0.90
C MET A 21 16.14 2.89 -0.11
N ALA A 22 17.09 3.80 -0.29
CA ALA A 22 17.08 4.71 -1.45
C ALA A 22 17.51 3.98 -2.73
N ARG A 23 16.73 3.00 -3.21
CA ARG A 23 16.84 2.55 -4.60
C ARG A 23 16.17 3.60 -5.49
N PRO A 24 16.88 4.21 -6.45
CA PRO A 24 16.34 5.33 -7.21
C PRO A 24 15.22 4.84 -8.12
N VAL A 25 13.98 5.23 -7.80
CA VAL A 25 12.80 5.02 -8.64
C VAL A 25 12.97 5.89 -9.90
N ARG A 26 13.11 5.24 -11.05
CA ARG A 26 13.07 5.90 -12.36
C ARG A 26 11.73 6.63 -12.49
N ARG A 27 11.80 7.94 -12.78
CA ARG A 27 10.64 8.81 -12.99
C ARG A 27 9.87 8.36 -14.24
N THR A 28 8.60 7.98 -14.07
CA THR A 28 7.68 7.73 -15.18
C THR A 28 6.74 8.93 -15.34
N HIS A 29 6.52 9.35 -16.58
CA HIS A 29 5.83 10.57 -17.00
C HIS A 29 4.39 10.69 -16.46
N PRO A 30 3.89 11.92 -16.19
CA PRO A 30 2.51 12.14 -15.79
C PRO A 30 1.56 12.00 -16.98
N GLY A 31 1.01 10.80 -17.17
CA GLY A 31 -0.17 10.59 -18.01
C GLY A 31 -1.42 11.10 -17.31
N ARG A 32 -2.18 11.98 -17.96
CA ARG A 32 -3.48 12.49 -17.51
C ARG A 32 -4.39 11.31 -17.07
N PHE A 33 -4.67 11.20 -15.78
CA PHE A 33 -5.62 10.23 -15.25
C PHE A 33 -7.05 10.66 -15.64
N ARG A 34 -7.56 10.13 -16.75
CA ARG A 34 -9.00 10.09 -16.98
C ARG A 34 -9.63 9.22 -15.90
N HIS A 35 -10.69 9.72 -15.27
CA HIS A 35 -11.55 8.97 -14.37
C HIS A 35 -12.08 7.72 -15.09
N ARG A 36 -11.39 6.60 -14.89
CA ARG A 36 -11.94 5.28 -15.14
C ARG A 36 -12.38 4.80 -13.77
N GLU A 37 -13.67 4.60 -13.58
CA GLU A 37 -14.28 3.95 -12.42
C GLU A 37 -13.81 2.49 -12.34
N GLY A 38 -12.54 2.29 -12.03
CA GLY A 38 -11.94 0.99 -11.76
C GLY A 38 -11.59 0.94 -10.29
N ARG A 39 -12.10 -0.09 -9.58
CA ARG A 39 -11.77 -0.35 -8.18
C ARG A 39 -10.28 -0.10 -7.90
N PRO A 40 -9.92 0.56 -6.78
CA PRO A 40 -8.52 0.86 -6.47
C PRO A 40 -7.67 -0.42 -6.55
N ARG A 41 -6.60 -0.38 -7.35
CA ARG A 41 -5.74 -1.55 -7.61
C ARG A 41 -4.58 -1.55 -6.64
N LEU A 42 -4.39 -2.64 -5.90
CA LEU A 42 -3.29 -2.80 -4.96
C LEU A 42 -2.01 -3.25 -5.67
N ARG A 43 -0.91 -2.53 -5.45
CA ARG A 43 0.44 -2.89 -5.91
C ARG A 43 0.99 -4.08 -5.12
N PRO A 44 1.75 -5.00 -5.75
CA PRO A 44 2.35 -6.13 -5.03
C PRO A 44 3.24 -5.69 -3.86
N MET A 45 3.28 -6.50 -2.82
CA MET A 45 4.12 -6.33 -1.64
C MET A 45 4.87 -7.63 -1.39
N SER A 46 6.17 -7.56 -1.09
CA SER A 46 6.93 -8.76 -0.76
C SER A 46 6.53 -9.29 0.62
N ARG A 47 6.72 -10.60 0.85
CA ARG A 47 6.47 -11.21 2.16
C ARG A 47 7.31 -10.56 3.27
N THR A 48 8.58 -10.25 2.97
CA THR A 48 9.48 -9.58 3.90
C THR A 48 8.97 -8.19 4.31
N GLU A 49 8.46 -7.40 3.37
CA GLU A 49 7.84 -6.10 3.69
C GLU A 49 6.57 -6.26 4.53
N ALA A 50 5.71 -7.23 4.18
CA ALA A 50 4.50 -7.53 4.95
C ALA A 50 4.83 -7.90 6.41
N ASP A 51 5.81 -8.80 6.61
CA ASP A 51 6.25 -9.23 7.93
C ASP A 51 6.82 -8.06 8.75
N GLN A 52 7.55 -7.14 8.11
CA GLN A 52 8.07 -5.94 8.77
C GLN A 52 6.94 -5.02 9.28
N TYR A 53 5.91 -4.76 8.47
CA TYR A 53 4.79 -3.92 8.89
C TYR A 53 3.98 -4.58 10.02
N LEU A 54 3.79 -5.89 9.96
CA LEU A 54 3.11 -6.63 11.04
C LEU A 54 3.90 -6.61 12.35
N ALA A 55 5.24 -6.68 12.28
CA ALA A 55 6.12 -6.54 13.43
C ALA A 55 6.07 -5.12 14.02
N GLN A 56 6.12 -4.08 13.17
CA GLN A 56 5.98 -2.69 13.60
C GLN A 56 4.65 -2.47 14.33
N TRP A 57 3.54 -2.99 13.80
CA TRP A 57 2.26 -2.94 14.47
C TRP A 57 2.29 -3.60 15.86
N SER A 58 2.98 -4.74 15.99
CA SER A 58 3.13 -5.43 17.28
C SER A 58 3.86 -4.58 18.31
N VAL A 59 4.89 -3.84 17.90
CA VAL A 59 5.61 -2.90 18.77
C VAL A 59 4.68 -1.78 19.26
N LEU A 60 3.92 -1.17 18.34
CA LEU A 60 2.95 -0.13 18.68
C LEU A 60 1.86 -0.63 19.64
N SER A 61 1.41 -1.88 19.45
CA SER A 61 0.43 -2.51 20.34
C SER A 61 1.00 -2.72 21.76
N GLY A 62 2.30 -2.98 21.89
CA GLY A 62 2.96 -3.05 23.20
C GLY A 62 3.07 -1.70 23.89
N GLN A 63 3.33 -0.63 23.13
CA GLN A 63 3.40 0.75 23.65
C GLN A 63 2.06 1.29 24.13
N PHE A 64 0.95 0.71 23.68
CA PHE A 64 -0.39 1.14 24.05
C PHE A 64 -0.64 1.11 25.56
N VAL A 65 -0.03 0.18 26.29
CA VAL A 65 -0.19 0.03 27.74
C VAL A 65 0.29 1.28 28.47
N ASP A 66 1.41 1.84 28.04
CA ASP A 66 2.02 3.01 28.68
C ASP A 66 1.53 4.33 28.07
N SER A 67 1.19 4.32 26.77
CA SER A 67 0.89 5.54 26.01
C SER A 67 -0.17 5.27 24.94
N PRO A 68 -1.46 5.12 25.32
CA PRO A 68 -2.52 4.69 24.42
C PRO A 68 -2.76 5.66 23.26
N GLY A 69 -2.72 6.97 23.53
CA GLY A 69 -2.92 7.99 22.50
C GLY A 69 -1.79 8.00 21.46
N GLU A 70 -0.53 7.96 21.91
CA GLU A 70 0.64 7.95 21.02
C GLU A 70 0.68 6.68 20.16
N ALA A 71 0.44 5.52 20.77
CA ALA A 71 0.36 4.23 20.07
C ALA A 71 -0.74 4.23 18.98
N THR A 72 -1.91 4.80 19.29
CA THR A 72 -3.04 4.88 18.35
C THR A 72 -2.71 5.79 17.17
N THR A 73 -2.13 6.97 17.41
CA THR A 73 -1.72 7.88 16.34
C THR A 73 -0.68 7.25 15.42
N ARG A 74 0.35 6.61 15.98
CA ARG A 74 1.37 5.92 15.16
C ARG A 74 0.82 4.72 14.41
N ALA A 75 -0.16 4.02 14.96
CA ALA A 75 -0.81 2.91 14.26
C ALA A 75 -1.58 3.40 13.03
N GLN A 76 -2.23 4.55 13.13
CA GLN A 76 -2.88 5.20 11.99
C GLN A 76 -1.87 5.64 10.92
N GLU A 77 -0.74 6.25 11.32
CA GLU A 77 0.35 6.62 10.41
C GLU A 77 0.94 5.41 9.68
N LEU A 78 1.11 4.29 10.39
CA LEU A 78 1.57 3.03 9.83
C LEU A 78 0.58 2.50 8.79
N LEU A 79 -0.72 2.49 9.10
CA LEU A 79 -1.76 2.06 8.15
C LEU A 79 -1.74 2.93 6.88
N ASP A 80 -1.61 4.25 7.04
CA ASP A 80 -1.52 5.20 5.92
C ASP A 80 -0.27 4.99 5.06
N THR A 81 0.86 4.67 5.69
CA THR A 81 2.13 4.32 5.01
C THR A 81 1.96 3.06 4.18
N VAL A 82 1.39 1.99 4.76
CA VAL A 82 1.17 0.72 4.07
C VAL A 82 0.18 0.89 2.92
N ALA A 83 -0.92 1.62 3.14
CA ALA A 83 -1.88 1.91 2.09
C ALA A 83 -1.23 2.67 0.92
N THR A 84 -0.39 3.66 1.21
CA THR A 84 0.35 4.41 0.18
C THR A 84 1.35 3.51 -0.57
N ALA A 85 2.09 2.64 0.12
CA ALA A 85 2.98 1.66 -0.49
C ALA A 85 2.22 0.70 -1.43
N ARG A 86 0.99 0.36 -1.05
CA ARG A 86 0.05 -0.45 -1.85
C ARG A 86 -0.60 0.34 -2.99
N GLY A 87 -0.28 1.61 -3.16
CA GLY A 87 -0.72 2.45 -4.28
C GLY A 87 -2.06 3.15 -4.07
N LEU A 88 -2.58 3.18 -2.85
CA LEU A 88 -3.72 4.02 -2.51
C LEU A 88 -3.32 5.52 -2.50
N PRO A 89 -4.27 6.45 -2.71
CA PRO A 89 -3.97 7.87 -2.73
C PRO A 89 -3.28 8.38 -1.46
N SER A 90 -2.20 9.15 -1.63
CA SER A 90 -1.50 9.83 -0.53
C SER A 90 -2.13 11.17 -0.17
N ALA A 91 -2.79 11.85 -1.12
CA ALA A 91 -3.16 13.26 -1.02
C ALA A 91 -4.42 13.55 -0.19
N SER A 92 -5.32 12.58 0.01
CA SER A 92 -6.52 12.76 0.84
C SER A 92 -6.69 11.56 1.77
N PRO A 93 -6.68 11.80 3.09
CA PRO A 93 -6.95 10.76 4.07
C PRO A 93 -8.36 10.17 3.98
N GLU A 94 -9.35 10.98 3.58
CA GLU A 94 -10.74 10.57 3.41
C GLU A 94 -10.90 9.65 2.19
N LEU A 95 -10.27 10.02 1.05
CA LEU A 95 -10.26 9.18 -0.15
C LEU A 95 -9.60 7.83 0.11
N ARG A 96 -8.51 7.82 0.89
CA ARG A 96 -7.84 6.58 1.30
C ARG A 96 -8.73 5.72 2.19
N THR A 97 -9.39 6.33 3.18
CA THR A 97 -10.32 5.63 4.07
C THR A 97 -11.44 4.98 3.27
N ARG A 98 -12.07 5.73 2.35
CA ARG A 98 -13.10 5.20 1.45
C ARG A 98 -12.57 4.05 0.58
N ALA A 99 -11.38 4.20 0.00
CA ALA A 99 -10.79 3.15 -0.83
C ALA A 99 -10.49 1.88 -0.03
N LEU A 100 -10.04 2.00 1.24
CA LEU A 100 -9.89 0.84 2.13
C LEU A 100 -11.23 0.17 2.41
N SER A 101 -12.28 0.94 2.70
CA SER A 101 -13.62 0.39 2.92
C SER A 101 -14.16 -0.37 1.70
N GLU A 102 -13.95 0.15 0.50
CA GLU A 102 -14.37 -0.48 -0.75
C GLU A 102 -13.59 -1.76 -1.08
N LEU A 103 -12.34 -1.86 -0.63
CA LEU A 103 -11.48 -3.01 -0.89
C LEU A 103 -11.62 -4.13 0.13
N PHE A 104 -11.91 -3.77 1.38
CA PHE A 104 -12.00 -4.67 2.53
C PHE A 104 -13.37 -4.51 3.21
N PRO A 105 -14.46 -5.01 2.59
CA PRO A 105 -15.82 -4.78 3.07
C PRO A 105 -16.06 -5.35 4.48
N ASP A 106 -15.44 -6.49 4.82
CA ASP A 106 -15.52 -7.09 6.15
C ASP A 106 -14.85 -6.22 7.24
N HIS A 107 -14.05 -5.26 6.82
CA HIS A 107 -13.36 -4.28 7.67
C HIS A 107 -13.68 -2.85 7.26
N ALA A 108 -14.87 -2.61 6.69
CA ALA A 108 -15.20 -1.34 6.05
C ALA A 108 -15.03 -0.12 6.97
N ASP A 109 -15.37 -0.26 8.25
CA ASP A 109 -15.27 0.83 9.23
C ASP A 109 -13.91 0.88 9.95
N ALA A 110 -13.03 -0.12 9.78
CA ALA A 110 -11.79 -0.21 10.56
C ALA A 110 -10.87 1.00 10.32
N ALA A 111 -10.70 1.41 9.06
CA ALA A 111 -9.90 2.58 8.71
C ALA A 111 -10.49 3.89 9.28
N ARG A 112 -11.82 4.02 9.28
CA ARG A 112 -12.50 5.21 9.82
C ARG A 112 -12.35 5.27 11.34
N ARG A 113 -12.64 4.16 12.04
CA ARG A 113 -12.51 4.07 13.50
C ARG A 113 -11.10 4.37 13.99
N LEU A 114 -10.08 3.83 13.30
CA LEU A 114 -8.68 4.09 13.64
C LEU A 114 -8.30 5.55 13.43
N ARG A 115 -8.74 6.15 12.31
CA ARG A 115 -8.57 7.59 12.05
C ARG A 115 -9.22 8.45 13.12
N ASP A 116 -10.50 8.23 13.39
CA ASP A 116 -11.26 9.04 14.35
C ASP A 116 -10.63 8.95 15.75
N ALA A 117 -10.24 7.74 16.18
CA ALA A 117 -9.55 7.53 17.46
C ALA A 117 -8.17 8.21 17.50
N SER A 118 -7.42 8.18 16.39
CA SER A 118 -6.14 8.88 16.26
C SER A 118 -6.30 10.41 16.33
N GLU A 119 -7.33 10.96 15.68
CA GLU A 119 -7.61 12.40 15.70
C GLU A 119 -8.04 12.85 17.09
N GLN A 120 -8.89 12.07 17.78
CA GLN A 120 -9.25 12.30 19.17
C GLN A 120 -8.01 12.24 20.08
N ALA A 121 -7.18 11.21 19.95
CA ALA A 121 -5.96 11.04 20.71
C ALA A 121 -4.99 12.23 20.52
N ALA A 122 -4.81 12.69 19.28
CA ALA A 122 -3.97 13.84 18.95
C ALA A 122 -4.52 15.15 19.57
N ALA A 123 -5.84 15.25 19.71
CA ALA A 123 -6.49 16.36 20.41
C ALA A 123 -6.49 16.22 21.96
N GLY A 124 -5.86 15.16 22.50
CA GLY A 124 -5.87 14.88 23.94
C GLY A 124 -7.25 14.46 24.47
N SER A 125 -8.09 13.93 23.59
CA SER A 125 -9.46 13.50 23.85
C SER A 125 -9.66 12.03 23.51
N GLY A 126 -10.77 11.43 23.96
CA GLY A 126 -11.09 10.03 23.71
C GLY A 126 -10.65 9.09 24.83
N ASP A 127 -11.40 8.01 25.01
CA ASP A 127 -11.14 7.02 26.04
C ASP A 127 -10.24 5.87 25.52
N ALA A 128 -9.47 5.28 26.43
CA ALA A 128 -8.54 4.21 26.09
C ALA A 128 -9.25 2.96 25.54
N GLU A 129 -10.49 2.69 25.92
CA GLU A 129 -11.22 1.53 25.42
C GLU A 129 -11.60 1.71 23.94
N THR A 130 -12.09 2.87 23.55
CA THR A 130 -12.33 3.25 22.15
C THR A 130 -11.05 3.13 21.32
N MET A 131 -9.93 3.66 21.82
CA MET A 131 -8.64 3.55 21.15
C MET A 131 -8.19 2.09 20.99
N ARG A 132 -8.37 1.26 22.02
CA ARG A 132 -8.05 -0.17 21.99
C ARG A 132 -8.87 -0.89 20.92
N GLN A 133 -10.18 -0.65 20.87
CA GLN A 133 -11.06 -1.23 19.85
C GLN A 133 -10.68 -0.79 18.44
N ALA A 134 -10.33 0.48 18.28
CA ALA A 134 -9.88 1.04 17.02
C ALA A 134 -8.56 0.40 16.56
N MET A 135 -7.59 0.19 17.46
CA MET A 135 -6.36 -0.53 17.16
C MET A 135 -6.62 -2.00 16.80
N LEU A 136 -7.53 -2.70 17.46
CA LEU A 136 -7.86 -4.09 17.10
C LEU A 136 -8.45 -4.18 15.69
N ALA A 137 -9.41 -3.30 15.36
CA ALA A 137 -9.99 -3.22 14.03
C ALA A 137 -8.92 -2.85 12.97
N GLY A 138 -8.07 -1.87 13.29
CA GLY A 138 -6.95 -1.45 12.46
C GLY A 138 -5.96 -2.57 12.17
N ARG A 139 -5.65 -3.42 13.17
CA ARG A 139 -4.75 -4.56 13.00
C ARG A 139 -5.30 -5.59 12.02
N ALA A 140 -6.59 -5.91 12.15
CA ALA A 140 -7.26 -6.84 11.25
C ALA A 140 -7.20 -6.32 9.81
N LEU A 141 -7.51 -5.03 9.62
CA LEU A 141 -7.40 -4.40 8.30
C LEU A 141 -5.97 -4.38 7.77
N LEU A 142 -4.97 -4.11 8.61
CA LEU A 142 -3.56 -4.15 8.19
C LEU A 142 -3.18 -5.55 7.70
N ALA A 143 -3.56 -6.59 8.44
CA ALA A 143 -3.28 -7.98 8.08
C ALA A 143 -3.85 -8.33 6.70
N GLU A 144 -5.10 -7.95 6.44
CA GLU A 144 -5.72 -8.11 5.12
C GLU A 144 -5.01 -7.28 4.03
N LEU A 145 -4.64 -6.04 4.35
CA LEU A 145 -3.99 -5.13 3.41
C LEU A 145 -2.63 -5.64 2.93
N VAL A 146 -1.83 -6.21 3.83
CA VAL A 146 -0.52 -6.78 3.51
C VAL A 146 -0.62 -8.17 2.85
N ALA A 147 -1.65 -8.96 3.19
CA ALA A 147 -1.89 -10.28 2.61
C ALA A 147 -2.58 -10.23 1.24
N ALA A 148 -3.26 -9.13 0.90
CA ALA A 148 -4.05 -9.03 -0.31
C ALA A 148 -3.22 -9.29 -1.59
N ALA A 149 -3.72 -10.19 -2.43
CA ALA A 149 -3.08 -10.50 -3.70
C ALA A 149 -2.99 -9.25 -4.61
N PRO A 150 -1.92 -9.11 -5.42
CA PRO A 150 -1.81 -8.04 -6.40
C PRO A 150 -2.99 -8.13 -7.37
N ARG A 151 -3.78 -7.06 -7.51
CA ARG A 151 -4.84 -6.97 -8.53
C ARG A 151 -4.26 -6.33 -9.79
N VAL A 152 -3.37 -7.07 -10.46
CA VAL A 152 -2.82 -6.74 -11.79
C VAL A 152 -3.94 -7.01 -12.82
N PRO A 153 -4.10 -6.20 -13.89
CA PRO A 153 -4.98 -6.60 -14.98
C PRO A 153 -4.57 -7.99 -15.47
N ASP A 154 -5.57 -8.84 -15.73
CA ASP A 154 -5.42 -10.05 -16.52
C ASP A 154 -4.72 -9.65 -17.82
N VAL A 155 -3.41 -9.85 -17.89
CA VAL A 155 -2.73 -9.97 -19.17
C VAL A 155 -3.21 -11.32 -19.66
N ALA A 156 -4.34 -11.30 -20.38
CA ALA A 156 -4.84 -12.45 -21.10
C ALA A 156 -3.62 -13.14 -21.71
N PRO A 157 -3.43 -14.47 -21.49
CA PRO A 157 -2.30 -15.16 -22.08
C PRO A 157 -2.32 -14.80 -23.56
N VAL A 158 -1.24 -14.19 -24.04
CA VAL A 158 -1.06 -13.89 -25.45
C VAL A 158 -1.27 -15.22 -26.14
N SER A 159 -2.46 -15.43 -26.71
CA SER A 159 -2.80 -16.61 -27.49
C SER A 159 -1.66 -16.74 -28.47
N GLN A 160 -0.86 -17.79 -28.26
CA GLN A 160 0.29 -18.07 -29.10
C GLN A 160 -0.21 -17.96 -30.54
N ARG A 161 0.36 -17.00 -31.28
CA ARG A 161 0.12 -16.88 -32.72
C ARG A 161 0.32 -18.28 -33.28
N LYS A 162 -0.79 -18.91 -33.69
CA LYS A 162 -0.76 -20.13 -34.48
C LYS A 162 -0.09 -19.74 -35.80
N ALA A 163 1.19 -20.05 -35.91
CA ALA A 163 1.98 -19.81 -37.09
C ALA A 163 1.54 -20.81 -38.18
N VAL A 164 1.01 -20.26 -39.29
CA VAL A 164 1.18 -20.69 -40.71
C VAL A 164 0.44 -22.00 -41.10
N PRO A 165 -0.20 -22.18 -42.29
CA PRO A 165 0.23 -21.71 -43.62
C PRO A 165 -0.84 -21.13 -44.56
N GLY A 166 -0.39 -20.30 -45.51
CA GLY A 166 -1.23 -19.80 -46.60
C GLY A 166 -0.44 -19.05 -47.67
N ARG A 167 0.55 -19.72 -48.26
CA ARG A 167 1.27 -19.23 -49.45
C ARG A 167 0.28 -19.11 -50.61
N ARG A 168 0.00 -17.88 -51.07
CA ARG A 168 -0.39 -17.61 -52.46
C ARG A 168 0.46 -16.46 -52.97
N VAL A 169 1.53 -16.82 -53.67
CA VAL A 169 2.23 -15.92 -54.58
C VAL A 169 1.62 -16.16 -55.97
N PRO A 170 1.10 -15.13 -56.66
CA PRO A 170 0.56 -15.27 -58.01
C PRO A 170 1.66 -15.63 -59.03
N PRO A 171 1.31 -16.22 -60.20
CA PRO A 171 2.29 -16.75 -61.13
C PRO A 171 3.08 -15.63 -61.83
N GLN A 172 4.40 -15.60 -61.62
CA GLN A 172 5.32 -14.87 -62.47
C GLN A 172 5.52 -15.65 -63.75
N ARG A 173 4.83 -15.27 -64.83
CA ARG A 173 5.13 -15.73 -66.18
C ARG A 173 6.29 -14.90 -66.70
N SER A 174 7.50 -15.38 -66.48
CA SER A 174 8.71 -14.81 -67.09
C SER A 174 9.60 -15.93 -67.59
N ALA A 175 10.02 -15.75 -68.85
CA ALA A 175 10.99 -16.51 -69.63
C ALA A 175 10.52 -17.84 -70.25
N THR A 176 10.35 -17.80 -71.57
CA THR A 176 11.06 -18.77 -72.41
C THR A 176 11.92 -17.98 -73.40
N LEU A 177 13.23 -18.09 -73.21
CA LEU A 177 14.26 -17.66 -74.15
C LEU A 177 14.80 -18.96 -74.82
N HIS A 178 15.10 -18.87 -76.12
CA HIS A 178 15.93 -19.76 -76.95
C HIS A 178 15.37 -21.13 -77.39
N PRO A 179 15.90 -21.76 -78.47
CA PRO A 179 17.13 -21.47 -79.23
C PRO A 179 16.97 -20.54 -80.45
#